data_AF-A0A3A4WJF3-F1
#
_entry.id   AF-A0A3A4WJF3-F1
#
_cell.length_a   1.000
_cell.length_b   1.000
_cell.length_c   1.000
_cell.angle_alpha   90.00
_cell.angle_beta   90.00
_cell.angle_gamma   90.00
#
_symmetry.space_group_name_H-M   'P 1'
#
loop_
_entity.id
_entity.type
_entity.pdbx_description
1 polymer ?
#
loop_
_entity_poly.entity_id
_entity_poly.type
_entity_poly.pdbx_seq_one_letter_code
_entity_poly.pdbx_strand_id
1 'polypeptide(L)'
;MDPKQALETVVRPKLEDSFGKAVAMLIIMSATSAARVPITELNRQQYLALVRALAQDERVLKMWGSSGTAGQLAQWEREVD
;
A
#
# COMPACT_ATOMS: atom_id res chain seq x y z
N MET A 1 1.77 11.17 10.00
CA MET A 1 1.13 10.21 10.95
C MET A 1 2.06 9.02 11.16
N ASP A 2 1.80 8.17 12.15
CA ASP A 2 2.61 6.95 12.32
C ASP A 2 2.42 6.00 11.12
N PRO A 3 3.47 5.35 10.59
CA PRO A 3 3.34 4.53 9.39
C PRO A 3 2.41 3.33 9.53
N LYS A 4 2.29 2.74 10.74
CA LYS A 4 1.30 1.68 10.99
C LYS A 4 -0.11 2.23 10.94
N GLN A 5 -0.33 3.42 11.52
CA GLN A 5 -1.62 4.10 11.44
C GLN A 5 -1.98 4.42 9.98
N ALA A 6 -1.05 4.95 9.18
CA ALA A 6 -1.28 5.22 7.76
C ALA A 6 -1.67 3.97 6.97
N LEU A 7 -1.01 2.83 7.24
CA LEU A 7 -1.34 1.56 6.61
C LEU A 7 -2.77 1.12 6.95
N GLU A 8 -3.16 1.19 8.23
CA GLU A 8 -4.46 0.70 8.70
C GLU A 8 -5.64 1.63 8.38
N THR A 9 -5.45 2.95 8.36
CA THR A 9 -6.55 3.90 8.19
C THR A 9 -6.68 4.48 6.78
N VAL A 10 -5.64 4.41 5.96
CA VAL A 10 -5.65 4.99 4.60
C VAL A 10 -5.44 3.91 3.54
N VAL A 11 -4.34 3.17 3.63
CA VAL A 11 -3.94 2.23 2.57
C VAL A 11 -4.84 1.00 2.54
N ARG A 12 -5.00 0.30 3.68
CA ARG A 12 -5.82 -0.90 3.79
C ARG A 12 -7.28 -0.62 3.40
N PRO A 13 -7.98 0.41 3.93
CA PRO A 13 -9.36 0.66 3.54
C PRO A 13 -9.52 0.95 2.05
N LYS A 14 -8.56 1.66 1.43
CA LYS A 14 -8.60 1.92 -0.01
C LYS A 14 -8.48 0.65 -0.85
N LEU A 15 -7.61 -0.27 -0.44
CA LEU A 15 -7.48 -1.57 -1.09
C LEU A 15 -8.73 -2.44 -0.84
N GLU A 16 -9.27 -2.44 0.37
CA GLU A 16 -10.48 -3.20 0.71
C GLU A 16 -11.70 -2.70 -0.08
N ASP A 17 -11.85 -1.40 -0.28
CA ASP A 17 -12.91 -0.80 -1.09
C ASP A 17 -12.81 -1.22 -2.56
N SER A 18 -11.59 -1.31 -3.10
CA SER A 18 -11.38 -1.67 -4.51
C SER A 18 -11.43 -3.17 -4.80
N PHE A 19 -10.93 -4.00 -3.88
CA PHE A 19 -10.69 -5.42 -4.14
C PHE A 19 -11.46 -6.36 -3.21
N GLY A 20 -12.07 -5.84 -2.14
CA GLY A 20 -12.59 -6.63 -1.03
C GLY A 20 -11.47 -7.09 -0.08
N LYS A 21 -11.88 -7.42 1.16
CA LYS A 21 -10.96 -7.73 2.28
C LYS A 21 -9.95 -8.83 1.97
N ALA A 22 -10.42 -9.94 1.42
CA ALA A 22 -9.56 -11.10 1.15
C ALA A 22 -8.46 -10.78 0.13
N VAL A 23 -8.82 -10.11 -0.97
CA VAL A 23 -7.86 -9.78 -2.03
C VAL A 23 -6.92 -8.65 -1.59
N ALA A 24 -7.44 -7.65 -0.88
CA ALA A 24 -6.62 -6.59 -0.29
C ALA A 24 -5.52 -7.16 0.63
N MET A 25 -5.86 -8.15 1.47
CA MET A 25 -4.89 -8.83 2.32
C MET A 25 -3.80 -9.55 1.49
N LEU A 26 -4.17 -10.26 0.42
CA LEU A 26 -3.20 -10.92 -0.47
C LEU A 26 -2.29 -9.92 -1.20
N ILE A 27 -2.82 -8.76 -1.58
CA ILE A 27 -2.05 -7.66 -2.18
C ILE A 27 -1.02 -7.12 -1.17
N ILE A 28 -1.45 -6.82 0.05
CA ILE A 28 -0.56 -6.33 1.12
C ILE A 28 0.53 -7.35 1.44
N MET A 29 0.18 -8.65 1.56
CA MET A 29 1.17 -9.70 1.82
C MET A 29 2.18 -9.84 0.67
N SER A 30 1.71 -9.76 -0.58
CA SER A 30 2.59 -9.80 -1.77
C SER A 30 3.57 -8.62 -1.78
N ALA A 31 3.07 -7.40 -1.58
CA ALA A 31 3.90 -6.20 -1.55
C ALA A 31 4.88 -6.20 -0.37
N THR A 32 4.44 -6.70 0.79
CA THR A 32 5.29 -6.88 1.97
C THR A 32 6.47 -7.81 1.66
N SER A 33 6.20 -8.95 1.04
CA SER A 33 7.22 -9.93 0.62
C SER A 33 8.18 -9.33 -0.41
N ALA A 34 7.64 -8.64 -1.43
CA ALA A 34 8.42 -8.00 -2.49
C ALA A 34 9.35 -6.89 -1.94
N ALA A 35 8.85 -6.08 -1.00
CA ALA A 35 9.61 -5.02 -0.37
C ALA A 35 10.53 -5.52 0.77
N ARG A 36 10.41 -6.80 1.18
CA ARG A 36 11.12 -7.40 2.33
C ARG A 36 10.96 -6.61 3.62
N VAL A 37 9.74 -6.12 3.87
CA VAL A 37 9.42 -5.31 5.06
C VAL A 37 8.63 -6.13 6.08
N PRO A 38 8.85 -5.93 7.39
CA PRO A 38 7.97 -6.49 8.41
C PRO A 38 6.67 -5.67 8.53
N ILE A 39 5.51 -6.34 8.64
CA ILE A 39 4.20 -5.66 8.85
C ILE A 39 4.04 -5.15 10.29
N THR A 40 4.69 -5.79 11.26
CA THR A 40 4.48 -5.54 12.68
C THR A 40 5.10 -4.24 13.17
N GLU A 41 6.21 -3.82 12.57
CA GLU A 41 6.96 -2.61 12.92
C GLU A 41 7.40 -1.92 11.63
N LEU A 42 6.53 -1.06 11.11
CA LEU A 42 6.84 -0.24 9.93
C LEU A 42 7.41 1.10 10.39
N ASN A 43 8.71 1.30 10.13
CA ASN A 43 9.27 2.64 10.12
C ASN A 43 8.92 3.37 8.80
N ARG A 44 9.22 4.67 8.73
CA ARG A 44 8.91 5.51 7.56
C ARG A 44 9.46 4.92 6.26
N GLN A 45 10.72 4.48 6.24
CA GLN A 45 11.34 3.93 5.03
C GLN A 45 10.67 2.63 4.58
N GLN A 46 10.34 1.74 5.52
CA GLN A 46 9.67 0.48 5.23
C GLN A 46 8.25 0.71 4.73
N TYR A 47 7.53 1.69 5.29
CA TYR A 47 6.23 2.08 4.77
C TYR A 47 6.31 2.60 3.34
N LEU A 48 7.26 3.50 3.05
CA LEU A 48 7.46 4.02 1.69
C LEU A 48 7.79 2.88 0.70
N ALA A 49 8.63 1.92 1.09
CA ALA A 49 8.91 0.75 0.28
C ALA A 49 7.66 -0.11 0.04
N LEU A 50 6.84 -0.32 1.07
CA LEU A 50 5.58 -1.06 0.98
C LEU A 50 4.60 -0.42 0.01
N VAL A 51 4.33 0.88 0.14
CA VAL A 51 3.35 1.56 -0.72
C VAL A 51 3.81 1.67 -2.17
N ARG A 52 5.13 1.75 -2.41
CA ARG A 52 5.70 1.64 -3.75
C ARG A 52 5.54 0.24 -4.34
N ALA A 53 5.76 -0.80 -3.55
CA ALA A 53 5.53 -2.18 -3.99
C ALA A 53 4.03 -2.43 -4.29
N LEU A 54 3.12 -1.87 -3.49
CA LEU A 54 1.68 -1.90 -3.76
C LEU A 54 1.34 -1.22 -5.09
N ALA A 55 1.96 -0.06 -5.36
CA ALA A 55 1.77 0.68 -6.61
C ALA A 55 2.34 -0.06 -7.84
N GLN A 56 3.18 -1.07 -7.65
CA GLN A 56 3.72 -1.91 -8.72
C GLN A 56 3.01 -3.27 -8.84
N ASP A 57 2.08 -3.59 -7.93
CA ASP A 57 1.31 -4.84 -8.03
C ASP A 57 0.43 -4.83 -9.29
N GLU A 58 0.54 -5.87 -10.11
CA GLU A 58 -0.16 -5.96 -11.39
C GLU A 58 -1.68 -5.83 -11.25
N ARG A 59 -2.26 -6.31 -10.15
CA ARG A 59 -3.70 -6.22 -9.90
C ARG A 59 -4.11 -4.79 -9.59
N VAL A 60 -3.27 -4.07 -8.86
CA VAL A 60 -3.45 -2.64 -8.54
C VAL A 60 -3.35 -1.81 -9.83
N LEU A 61 -2.32 -2.04 -10.64
CA LEU A 61 -2.15 -1.37 -11.92
C LEU A 61 -3.30 -1.66 -12.90
N LYS A 62 -3.79 -2.89 -12.97
CA LYS A 62 -4.90 -3.26 -13.84
C LYS A 62 -6.22 -2.62 -13.40
N MET A 63 -6.45 -2.47 -12.09
CA MET A 63 -7.69 -1.93 -11.54
C MET A 63 -7.75 -0.40 -11.60
N TRP A 64 -6.67 0.28 -11.22
CA TRP A 64 -6.65 1.74 -11.10
C TRP A 64 -5.98 2.45 -12.28
N GLY A 65 -5.27 1.70 -13.14
CA GLY A 65 -4.43 2.25 -14.19
C GLY A 65 -3.18 2.94 -13.66
N SER A 66 -2.18 3.15 -14.52
CA SER A 66 -0.90 3.75 -14.13
C SER A 66 -1.06 5.14 -13.49
N SER A 67 -1.94 5.98 -14.05
CA SER A 67 -2.18 7.33 -13.53
C SER A 67 -2.88 7.34 -12.17
N GLY A 68 -3.90 6.48 -12.00
CA GLY A 68 -4.63 6.37 -10.72
C GLY A 68 -3.73 5.84 -9.62
N THR A 69 -2.94 4.81 -9.92
CA THR A 69 -1.97 4.25 -8.99
C THR A 69 -0.88 5.24 -8.60
N ALA A 70 -0.35 6.03 -9.54
CA ALA A 70 0.62 7.08 -9.24
C ALA A 70 0.04 8.17 -8.32
N GLY A 71 -1.22 8.56 -8.56
CA GLY A 71 -1.94 9.50 -7.69
C GLY A 71 -2.09 8.98 -6.26
N GLN A 72 -2.49 7.70 -6.11
CA GLN A 72 -2.60 7.10 -4.77
C GLN A 72 -1.26 6.93 -4.07
N LEU A 73 -0.20 6.57 -4.80
CA LEU A 73 1.14 6.50 -4.24
C LEU A 73 1.56 7.86 -3.66
N ALA A 74 1.44 8.93 -4.45
CA ALA A 74 1.80 10.27 -4.00
C ALA A 74 0.96 10.74 -2.81
N GLN A 75 -0.30 10.32 -2.72
CA GLN A 75 -1.13 10.58 -1.53
C GLN A 75 -0.57 9.83 -0.31
N TRP A 76 -0.35 8.52 -0.42
CA TRP A 76 0.12 7.67 0.68
C TRP A 76 1.48 8.11 1.22
N GLU A 77 2.42 8.50 0.35
CA GLU A 77 3.73 8.99 0.79
C GLU A 77 3.64 10.26 1.65
N ARG A 78 2.65 11.14 1.40
CA ARG A 78 2.42 12.37 2.20
C ARG A 78 1.84 12.09 3.58
N GLU A 79 1.19 10.95 3.78
CA GLU A 79 0.57 10.63 5.07
C GLU A 79 1.63 10.49 6.18
N VAL A 80 2.87 10.11 5.81
CA VAL A 80 4.00 9.86 6.72
C VAL A 80 5.17 10.84 6.54
N ASP A 81 4.95 11.94 5.83
CA ASP A 81 5.92 13.02 5.69
C ASP A 81 6.02 13.89 6.96
#